data_AF-A0A2V9IBK7-F1
#
_entry.id   AF-A0A2V9IBK7-F1
#
_cell.length_a   1.000
_cell.length_b   1.000
_cell.length_c   1.000
_cell.angle_alpha   90.00
_cell.angle_beta   90.00
_cell.angle_gamma   90.00
#
_symmetry.space_group_name_H-M   'P 1'
#
loop_
_entity.id
_entity.type
_entity.pdbx_description
1 polymer ?
#
loop_
_entity_poly.entity_id
_entity_poly.type
_entity_poly.pdbx_seq_one_letter_code
_entity_poly.pdbx_strand_id
1 'polypeptide(L)'
;MSVLEFCSRVAISGILLCTVSLPATGQAQGQSTLTEAEMAAGPCQGIVDDLKSGRYVKDQAILRCVEAFFNSGGSASAVRFIRDLQPLLSDRPKLRAQMLAREGSFWIGSGNFNEAAASFQSSLEILEPVHLEVDLLRLSTLVEAGESLLSLRRKSEAEAYFQEALRYSWYTVGGHPTEMQALRDQYISAGRGLIETRRGNLEALRQIFLRSGYISGAGSGFAEGN
;
A
#
# COMPACT_ATOMS: atom_id res chain seq x y z
N MET A 1 2.45 0.43 25.42
CA MET A 1 2.90 0.94 24.11
C MET A 1 1.94 2.05 23.72
N SER A 2 2.46 3.26 23.55
CA SER A 2 1.66 4.48 23.39
C SER A 2 1.20 4.65 21.94
N VAL A 3 0.00 5.23 21.78
CA VAL A 3 -0.69 5.52 20.49
C VAL A 3 0.18 6.31 19.50
N LEU A 4 1.24 6.96 19.98
CA LEU A 4 2.23 7.69 19.17
C LEU A 4 3.12 6.78 18.29
N GLU A 5 3.34 5.51 18.66
CA GLU A 5 4.13 4.58 17.84
C GLU A 5 3.34 4.01 16.65
N PHE A 6 2.01 4.11 16.65
CA PHE A 6 1.18 3.61 15.56
C PHE A 6 1.06 4.63 14.42
N CYS A 7 0.98 5.93 14.76
CA CYS A 7 0.90 7.01 13.77
C CYS A 7 2.21 7.24 13.00
N SER A 8 3.37 6.89 13.57
CA SER A 8 4.68 7.09 12.90
C SER A 8 4.93 6.07 11.78
N ARG A 9 4.23 4.93 11.76
CA ARG A 9 4.39 3.89 10.73
C ARG A 9 3.54 4.14 9.48
N VAL A 10 2.43 4.87 9.60
CA VAL A 10 1.56 5.18 8.46
C VAL A 10 2.08 6.38 7.64
N ALA A 11 2.92 7.23 8.24
CA ALA A 11 3.44 8.44 7.60
C ALA A 11 4.48 8.20 6.47
N ILE A 12 4.97 6.97 6.26
CA ILE A 12 5.99 6.68 5.24
C ILE A 12 5.38 6.34 3.87
N SER A 13 4.08 6.05 3.80
CA SER A 13 3.41 5.77 2.52
C SER A 13 2.56 6.96 2.06
N GLY A 14 3.23 8.04 1.65
CA GLY A 14 2.82 8.97 0.57
C GLY A 14 1.36 9.42 0.39
N ILE A 15 0.49 9.36 1.40
CA ILE A 15 -0.89 9.86 1.34
C ILE A 15 -1.03 10.94 2.40
N LEU A 16 -0.48 12.11 2.08
CA LEU A 16 -0.79 13.35 2.77
C LEU A 16 -2.09 13.89 2.17
N LEU A 17 -3.17 13.93 2.97
CA LEU A 17 -4.15 15.03 3.04
C LEU A 17 -5.26 14.63 4.05
N CYS A 18 -4.95 14.69 5.34
CA CYS A 18 -5.97 14.85 6.38
C CYS A 18 -6.29 16.35 6.49
N THR A 19 -7.21 16.86 5.67
CA THR A 19 -7.88 18.13 5.98
C THR A 19 -9.10 17.80 6.83
N VAL A 20 -8.94 17.89 8.15
CA VAL A 20 -10.07 17.88 9.10
C VAL A 20 -10.77 19.23 8.98
N SER A 21 -11.86 19.28 8.21
CA SER A 21 -12.79 20.40 8.26
C SER A 21 -13.91 20.01 9.23
N LEU A 22 -13.91 20.62 10.43
CA LEU A 22 -15.05 20.56 11.34
C LEU A 22 -16.22 21.36 10.74
N PRO A 23 -17.45 20.83 10.69
CA PRO A 23 -18.61 21.67 10.42
C PRO A 23 -19.08 22.35 11.71
N ALA A 24 -19.33 23.65 11.59
CA ALA A 24 -19.95 24.47 12.62
C ALA A 24 -21.40 24.06 12.85
N THR A 25 -21.80 24.02 14.12
CA THR A 25 -23.18 23.81 14.58
C THR A 25 -24.10 24.95 14.12
N GLY A 26 -25.14 24.63 13.37
CA GLY A 26 -26.24 25.55 13.05
C GLY A 26 -27.54 24.77 12.90
N GLN A 27 -28.47 24.97 13.85
CA GLN A 27 -29.85 24.49 13.74
C GLN A 27 -30.63 25.35 12.72
N ALA A 28 -31.43 24.73 11.87
CA ALA A 28 -32.61 25.35 11.25
C ALA A 28 -33.66 24.29 10.93
N GLN A 29 -34.90 24.57 11.32
CA GLN A 29 -36.08 23.71 11.21
C GLN A 29 -36.74 23.78 9.82
N GLY A 30 -37.32 22.64 9.41
CA GLY A 30 -38.65 22.58 8.77
C GLY A 30 -38.76 22.81 7.26
N GLN A 31 -38.94 21.74 6.49
CA GLN A 31 -40.16 21.40 5.70
C GLN A 31 -39.89 20.27 4.70
N SER A 32 -40.87 19.38 4.60
CA SER A 32 -40.99 18.18 3.76
C SER A 32 -40.45 18.28 2.33
N THR A 33 -39.45 17.46 2.03
CA THR A 33 -39.25 16.67 0.79
C THR A 33 -38.30 15.52 1.13
N LEU A 34 -38.40 14.37 0.43
CA LEU A 34 -37.55 13.17 0.52
C LEU A 34 -36.27 13.35 1.36
N THR A 35 -36.08 12.51 2.37
CA THR A 35 -34.92 12.62 3.26
C THR A 35 -33.65 12.78 2.42
N GLU A 36 -32.73 13.68 2.79
CA GLU A 36 -31.50 13.93 2.00
C GLU A 36 -30.73 12.64 1.69
N ALA A 37 -30.91 11.61 2.54
CA ALA A 37 -30.49 10.23 2.32
C ALA A 37 -31.13 9.54 1.11
N GLU A 38 -32.42 9.72 0.84
CA GLU A 38 -33.13 9.20 -0.34
C GLU A 38 -32.69 9.91 -1.64
N MET A 39 -32.41 11.22 -1.57
CA MET A 39 -31.87 11.97 -2.72
C MET A 39 -30.42 11.61 -3.05
N ALA A 40 -29.58 11.36 -2.02
CA ALA A 40 -28.23 10.85 -2.19
C ALA A 40 -28.21 9.37 -2.64
N ALA A 41 -29.19 8.58 -2.22
CA ALA A 41 -29.30 7.17 -2.56
C ALA A 41 -29.64 6.93 -4.04
N GLY A 42 -30.40 7.82 -4.70
CA GLY A 42 -30.79 7.64 -6.11
C GLY A 42 -29.61 7.42 -7.07
N PRO A 43 -28.65 8.37 -7.17
CA PRO A 43 -27.45 8.22 -8.00
C PRO A 43 -26.56 7.03 -7.58
N CYS A 44 -26.54 6.72 -6.29
CA CYS A 44 -25.72 5.63 -5.76
C CYS A 44 -26.35 4.24 -5.96
N GLN A 45 -27.67 4.15 -6.01
CA GLN A 45 -28.40 2.94 -6.35
C GLN A 45 -28.16 2.56 -7.82
N GLY A 46 -28.15 3.56 -8.72
CA GLY A 46 -27.77 3.35 -10.12
C GLY A 46 -26.36 2.77 -10.26
N ILE A 47 -25.40 3.21 -9.43
CA ILE A 47 -24.05 2.63 -9.37
C ILE A 47 -24.06 1.18 -8.91
N VAL A 48 -24.85 0.84 -7.90
CA VAL A 48 -24.98 -0.55 -7.43
C VAL A 48 -25.56 -1.44 -8.54
N ASP A 49 -26.57 -0.94 -9.26
CA ASP A 49 -27.20 -1.68 -10.35
C ASP A 49 -26.24 -1.83 -11.56
N ASP A 50 -25.47 -0.79 -11.87
CA ASP A 50 -24.38 -0.85 -12.85
C ASP A 50 -23.37 -1.95 -12.47
N LEU A 51 -22.89 -1.95 -11.23
CA LEU A 51 -21.94 -2.95 -10.73
C LEU A 51 -22.52 -4.37 -10.78
N LYS A 52 -23.78 -4.57 -10.35
CA LYS A 52 -24.47 -5.87 -10.43
C LYS A 52 -24.63 -6.37 -11.87
N SER A 53 -24.82 -5.46 -12.81
CA SER A 53 -24.91 -5.77 -14.24
C SER A 53 -23.54 -5.98 -14.92
N GLY A 54 -22.44 -5.89 -14.16
CA GLY A 54 -21.08 -6.01 -14.69
C GLY A 54 -20.60 -4.79 -15.47
N ARG A 55 -21.31 -3.65 -15.41
CA ARG A 55 -20.86 -2.41 -16.04
C ARG A 55 -19.71 -1.81 -15.23
N TYR A 56 -18.72 -1.30 -15.96
CA TYR A 56 -17.61 -0.59 -15.35
C TYR A 56 -18.08 0.74 -14.77
N VAL A 57 -17.97 0.88 -13.45
CA VAL A 57 -18.11 2.16 -12.74
C VAL A 57 -16.73 2.65 -12.31
N LYS A 58 -16.46 3.96 -12.41
CA LYS A 58 -15.19 4.53 -11.93
C LYS A 58 -15.11 4.49 -10.40
N ASP A 59 -13.95 4.12 -9.87
CA ASP A 59 -13.67 4.05 -8.42
C ASP A 59 -14.04 5.35 -7.69
N GLN A 60 -13.74 6.51 -8.28
CA GLN A 60 -14.08 7.82 -7.73
C GLN A 60 -15.60 8.06 -7.58
N ALA A 61 -16.42 7.46 -8.44
CA ALA A 61 -17.88 7.58 -8.31
C ALA A 61 -18.39 6.75 -7.13
N ILE A 62 -17.84 5.54 -6.95
CA ILE A 62 -18.17 4.65 -5.82
C ILE A 62 -17.75 5.30 -4.50
N LEU A 63 -16.52 5.84 -4.43
CA LEU A 63 -16.02 6.58 -3.27
C LEU A 63 -16.90 7.78 -2.90
N ARG A 64 -17.35 8.57 -3.89
CA ARG A 64 -18.26 9.69 -3.64
C ARG A 64 -19.59 9.25 -3.04
N CYS A 65 -20.10 8.09 -3.44
CA CYS A 65 -21.32 7.54 -2.86
C CYS A 65 -21.14 7.14 -1.40
N VAL A 66 -20.02 6.51 -1.05
CA VAL A 66 -19.71 6.19 0.35
C VAL A 66 -19.69 7.44 1.23
N GLU A 67 -19.04 8.52 0.76
CA GLU A 67 -19.03 9.80 1.48
C GLU A 67 -20.42 10.45 1.54
N ALA A 68 -21.24 10.30 0.49
CA ALA A 68 -22.62 10.79 0.51
C ALA A 68 -23.48 10.08 1.56
N PHE A 69 -23.38 8.74 1.65
CA PHE A 69 -24.06 7.96 2.69
C PHE A 69 -23.60 8.32 4.11
N PHE A 70 -22.31 8.67 4.27
CA PHE A 70 -21.79 9.16 5.55
C PHE A 70 -22.39 10.53 5.90
N ASN A 71 -22.40 11.47 4.96
CA ASN A 71 -22.91 12.81 5.18
C ASN A 71 -24.42 12.82 5.47
N SER A 72 -25.21 11.95 4.82
CA SER A 72 -26.67 11.92 4.97
C SER A 72 -27.16 11.03 6.11
N GLY A 73 -26.45 9.94 6.42
CA GLY A 73 -26.93 8.88 7.31
C GLY A 73 -25.93 8.45 8.39
N GLY A 74 -24.82 9.18 8.53
CA GLY A 74 -23.75 8.92 9.50
C GLY A 74 -22.94 7.64 9.23
N SER A 75 -22.06 7.31 10.17
CA SER A 75 -21.16 6.14 10.08
C SER A 75 -21.91 4.84 9.81
N ALA A 76 -23.03 4.59 10.48
CA ALA A 76 -23.78 3.34 10.33
C ALA A 76 -24.30 3.11 8.91
N SER A 77 -24.80 4.17 8.25
CA SER A 77 -25.30 4.08 6.88
C SER A 77 -24.18 3.84 5.88
N ALA A 78 -23.05 4.55 6.04
CA ALA A 78 -21.88 4.39 5.19
C ALA A 78 -21.24 3.01 5.32
N VAL A 79 -21.10 2.50 6.55
CA VAL A 79 -20.59 1.15 6.83
C VAL A 79 -21.47 0.08 6.17
N ARG A 80 -22.79 0.20 6.29
CA ARG A 80 -23.72 -0.75 5.64
C ARG A 80 -23.54 -0.74 4.13
N PHE A 81 -23.47 0.44 3.53
CA PHE A 81 -23.25 0.59 2.09
C PHE A 81 -21.90 0.01 1.65
N ILE A 82 -20.82 0.24 2.41
CA ILE A 82 -19.51 -0.38 2.17
C ILE A 82 -19.61 -1.90 2.15
N ARG A 83 -20.31 -2.50 3.13
CA ARG A 83 -20.47 -3.96 3.22
C ARG A 83 -21.26 -4.53 2.04
N ASP A 84 -22.30 -3.84 1.59
CA ASP A 84 -23.10 -4.23 0.43
C ASP A 84 -22.27 -4.17 -0.87
N LEU A 85 -21.30 -3.26 -0.95
CA LEU A 85 -20.40 -3.13 -2.11
C LEU A 85 -19.29 -4.19 -2.14
N GLN A 86 -18.80 -4.69 -1.00
CA GLN A 86 -17.69 -5.64 -0.94
C GLN A 86 -17.79 -6.83 -1.92
N PRO A 87 -18.91 -7.57 -2.03
CA PRO A 87 -19.00 -8.70 -2.96
C PRO A 87 -18.96 -8.27 -4.43
N LEU A 88 -19.40 -7.05 -4.75
CA LEU A 88 -19.45 -6.52 -6.12
C LEU A 88 -18.10 -6.03 -6.63
N LEU A 89 -17.11 -5.89 -5.74
CA LEU A 89 -15.79 -5.32 -6.05
C LEU A 89 -14.68 -6.37 -5.98
N SER A 90 -15.02 -7.66 -6.09
CA SER A 90 -14.07 -8.77 -5.94
C SER A 90 -12.89 -8.71 -6.92
N ASP A 91 -13.11 -8.16 -8.11
CA ASP A 91 -12.12 -7.88 -9.15
C ASP A 91 -11.24 -6.63 -8.87
N ARG A 92 -11.54 -5.88 -7.81
CA ARG A 92 -10.89 -4.60 -7.47
C ARG A 92 -10.35 -4.61 -6.03
N PRO A 93 -9.31 -5.40 -5.74
CA PRO A 93 -8.79 -5.56 -4.39
C PRO A 93 -8.33 -4.22 -3.77
N LYS A 94 -7.71 -3.34 -4.57
CA LYS A 94 -7.31 -2.00 -4.12
C LYS A 94 -8.50 -1.16 -3.65
N LEU A 95 -9.60 -1.15 -4.42
CA LEU A 95 -10.79 -0.39 -4.04
C LEU A 95 -11.47 -1.01 -2.82
N ARG A 96 -11.56 -2.35 -2.74
CA ARG A 96 -12.10 -3.04 -1.56
C ARG A 96 -11.36 -2.70 -0.28
N ALA A 97 -10.03 -2.69 -0.33
CA ALA A 97 -9.19 -2.28 0.78
C ALA A 97 -9.45 -0.81 1.16
N GLN A 98 -9.51 0.09 0.17
CA GLN A 98 -9.88 1.49 0.41
C GLN A 98 -11.24 1.64 1.09
N MET A 99 -12.24 0.83 0.73
CA MET A 99 -13.55 0.84 1.40
C MET A 99 -13.43 0.42 2.87
N LEU A 100 -12.64 -0.63 3.18
CA LEU A 100 -12.43 -1.08 4.55
C LEU A 100 -11.65 -0.05 5.39
N ALA A 101 -10.68 0.65 4.80
CA ALA A 101 -9.99 1.76 5.47
C ALA A 101 -10.93 2.95 5.75
N ARG A 102 -11.89 3.21 4.85
CA ARG A 102 -12.96 4.21 5.08
C ARG A 102 -13.89 3.76 6.21
N GLU A 103 -14.29 2.49 6.22
CA GLU A 103 -15.06 1.87 7.30
C GLU A 103 -14.36 2.11 8.66
N GLY A 104 -13.05 1.82 8.73
CA GLY A 104 -12.26 2.05 9.93
C GLY A 104 -12.23 3.52 10.37
N SER A 105 -12.14 4.44 9.41
CA SER A 105 -12.18 5.89 9.68
C SER A 105 -13.53 6.34 10.23
N PHE A 106 -14.63 5.79 9.71
CA PHE A 106 -15.97 6.07 10.23
C PHE A 106 -16.17 5.52 11.65
N TRP A 107 -15.57 4.37 11.97
CA TRP A 107 -15.58 3.82 13.32
C TRP A 107 -14.81 4.66 14.33
N ILE A 108 -13.65 5.22 13.94
CA ILE A 108 -12.92 6.20 14.75
C ILE A 108 -13.81 7.40 15.07
N GLY A 109 -14.51 7.95 14.06
CA GLY A 109 -15.41 9.09 14.24
C GLY A 109 -16.56 8.81 15.23
N SER A 110 -16.93 7.53 15.40
CA SER A 110 -17.94 7.08 16.35
C SER A 110 -17.38 6.58 17.69
N GLY A 111 -16.05 6.63 17.89
CA GLY A 111 -15.38 6.16 19.11
C GLY A 111 -15.21 4.64 19.23
N ASN A 112 -15.51 3.90 18.17
CA ASN A 112 -15.47 2.42 18.13
C ASN A 112 -14.10 1.94 17.64
N PHE A 113 -13.08 2.06 18.49
CA PHE A 113 -11.70 1.82 18.09
C PHE A 113 -11.36 0.35 17.78
N ASN A 114 -12.08 -0.60 18.35
CA ASN A 114 -11.86 -2.04 18.09
C ASN A 114 -12.33 -2.42 16.68
N GLU A 115 -13.50 -1.95 16.30
CA GLU A 115 -14.09 -2.11 14.96
C GLU A 115 -13.24 -1.38 13.91
N ALA A 116 -12.71 -0.20 14.27
CA ALA A 116 -11.76 0.52 13.43
C ALA A 116 -10.50 -0.31 13.16
N ALA A 117 -9.87 -0.83 14.22
CA ALA A 117 -8.67 -1.67 14.11
C ALA A 117 -8.92 -2.92 13.25
N ALA A 118 -10.06 -3.60 13.45
CA ALA A 118 -10.44 -4.74 12.64
C ALA A 118 -10.61 -4.37 11.15
N SER A 119 -11.24 -3.24 10.86
CA SER A 119 -11.45 -2.78 9.48
C SER A 119 -10.13 -2.43 8.79
N PHE A 120 -9.19 -1.78 9.50
CA PHE A 120 -7.86 -1.52 8.96
C PHE A 120 -7.06 -2.80 8.77
N GLN A 121 -7.15 -3.75 9.71
CA GLN A 121 -6.49 -5.05 9.57
C GLN A 121 -7.00 -5.79 8.33
N SER A 122 -8.31 -5.88 8.11
CA SER A 122 -8.86 -6.49 6.89
C SER A 122 -8.50 -5.72 5.62
N SER A 123 -8.34 -4.39 5.68
CA SER A 123 -7.80 -3.62 4.56
C SER A 123 -6.36 -4.01 4.23
N LEU A 124 -5.52 -4.24 5.24
CA LEU A 124 -4.13 -4.64 5.05
C LEU A 124 -4.02 -6.05 4.49
N GLU A 125 -4.82 -7.00 5.00
CA GLU A 125 -4.85 -8.39 4.52
C GLU A 125 -5.19 -8.51 3.02
N ILE A 126 -5.99 -7.58 2.48
CA ILE A 126 -6.26 -7.52 1.03
C ILE A 126 -5.08 -6.94 0.25
N LEU A 127 -4.39 -5.93 0.82
CA LEU A 127 -3.33 -5.20 0.14
C LEU A 127 -1.98 -5.91 0.17
N GLU A 128 -1.67 -6.63 1.24
CA GLU A 128 -0.39 -7.31 1.44
C GLU A 128 -0.03 -8.24 0.27
N PRO A 129 -0.89 -9.19 -0.15
CA PRO A 129 -0.57 -10.06 -1.29
C PRO A 129 -0.45 -9.29 -2.61
N VAL A 130 -1.31 -8.29 -2.84
CA VAL A 130 -1.30 -7.50 -4.09
C VAL A 130 -0.02 -6.70 -4.22
N HIS A 131 0.44 -6.06 -3.15
CA HIS A 131 1.71 -5.34 -3.16
C HIS A 131 2.89 -6.28 -3.36
N LEU A 132 2.86 -7.43 -2.70
CA LEU A 132 3.91 -8.43 -2.87
C LEU A 132 4.02 -8.94 -4.31
N GLU A 133 2.89 -9.30 -4.95
CA GLU A 133 2.90 -9.78 -6.34
C GLU A 133 3.50 -8.74 -7.29
N VAL A 134 3.13 -7.47 -7.11
CA VAL A 134 3.69 -6.36 -7.90
C VAL A 134 5.18 -6.21 -7.64
N ASP A 135 5.62 -6.35 -6.39
CA ASP A 135 7.01 -6.24 -6.00
C ASP A 135 7.85 -7.39 -6.57
N LEU A 136 7.35 -8.62 -6.51
CA LEU A 136 7.96 -9.81 -7.10
C LEU A 136 8.06 -9.69 -8.63
N LEU A 137 7.00 -9.20 -9.29
CA LEU A 137 7.03 -8.97 -10.73
C LEU A 137 8.07 -7.91 -11.11
N ARG A 138 8.16 -6.82 -10.34
CA ARG A 138 9.20 -5.81 -10.56
C ARG A 138 10.60 -6.39 -10.40
N LEU A 139 10.85 -7.12 -9.32
CA LEU A 139 12.16 -7.69 -9.02
C LEU A 139 12.59 -8.72 -10.07
N SER A 140 11.70 -9.65 -10.44
CA SER A 140 11.97 -10.63 -11.50
C SER A 140 12.27 -9.93 -12.84
N THR A 141 11.48 -8.92 -13.21
CA THR A 141 11.72 -8.14 -14.44
C THR A 141 13.09 -7.45 -14.43
N LEU A 142 13.50 -6.87 -13.30
CA LEU A 142 14.83 -6.25 -13.16
C LEU A 142 15.95 -7.29 -13.30
N VAL A 143 15.80 -8.45 -12.66
CA VAL A 143 16.77 -9.56 -12.75
C VAL A 143 16.89 -10.07 -14.18
N GLU A 144 15.77 -10.37 -14.84
CA GLU A 144 15.72 -10.87 -16.21
C GLU A 144 16.31 -9.85 -17.22
N ALA A 145 16.06 -8.55 -17.02
CA ALA A 145 16.68 -7.49 -17.81
C ALA A 145 18.21 -7.48 -17.65
N GLY A 146 18.70 -7.59 -16.41
CA GLY A 146 20.13 -7.69 -16.11
C GLY A 146 20.79 -8.93 -16.72
N GLU A 147 20.15 -10.09 -16.61
CA GLU A 147 20.63 -11.36 -17.18
C GLU A 147 20.66 -11.33 -18.72
N SER A 148 19.65 -10.73 -19.33
CA SER A 148 19.58 -10.51 -20.78
C SER A 148 20.75 -9.65 -21.26
N LEU A 149 21.07 -8.58 -20.54
CA LEU A 149 22.20 -7.70 -20.87
C LEU A 149 23.56 -8.39 -20.67
N LEU A 150 23.71 -9.26 -19.65
CA LEU A 150 24.89 -10.10 -19.48
C LEU A 150 25.10 -11.07 -20.66
N SER A 151 24.01 -11.66 -21.16
CA SER A 151 24.03 -12.52 -22.34
C SER A 151 24.51 -11.76 -23.59
N LEU A 152 24.15 -10.47 -23.68
CA LEU A 152 24.63 -9.54 -24.72
C LEU A 152 26.01 -8.92 -24.43
N ARG A 153 26.70 -9.35 -23.36
CA ARG A 153 28.01 -8.82 -22.92
C ARG A 153 27.99 -7.33 -22.51
N ARG A 154 26.82 -6.74 -22.27
CA ARG A 154 26.61 -5.34 -21.85
C ARG A 154 26.67 -5.21 -20.31
N LYS A 155 27.85 -5.48 -19.74
CA LYS A 155 28.04 -5.62 -18.28
C LYS A 155 27.68 -4.37 -17.46
N SER A 156 28.06 -3.19 -17.93
CA SER A 156 27.81 -1.93 -17.22
C SER A 156 26.33 -1.62 -17.11
N GLU A 157 25.55 -1.93 -18.13
CA GLU A 157 24.11 -1.73 -18.15
C GLU A 157 23.40 -2.78 -17.29
N ALA A 158 23.84 -4.04 -17.37
CA ALA A 158 23.34 -5.12 -16.51
C ALA A 158 23.55 -4.80 -15.01
N GLU A 159 24.69 -4.20 -14.66
CA GLU A 159 25.01 -3.82 -13.29
C GLU A 159 23.98 -2.85 -12.69
N ALA A 160 23.48 -1.90 -13.47
CA ALA A 160 22.47 -0.95 -13.00
C ALA A 160 21.16 -1.64 -12.58
N TYR A 161 20.71 -2.62 -13.36
CA TYR A 161 19.49 -3.38 -13.06
C TYR A 161 19.63 -4.23 -11.78
N PHE A 162 20.76 -4.93 -11.62
CA PHE A 162 20.99 -5.71 -10.39
C PHE A 162 21.15 -4.84 -9.15
N GLN A 163 21.78 -3.66 -9.27
CA GLN A 163 21.84 -2.69 -8.17
C GLN A 163 20.45 -2.15 -7.81
N GLU A 164 19.60 -1.89 -8.80
CA GLU A 164 18.23 -1.43 -8.54
C GLU A 164 17.42 -2.50 -7.80
N ALA A 165 17.50 -3.76 -8.24
CA ALA A 165 16.83 -4.87 -7.56
C ALA A 165 17.27 -4.99 -6.09
N LEU A 166 18.57 -4.88 -5.81
CA LEU A 166 19.10 -4.96 -4.45
C LEU A 166 18.82 -3.73 -3.58
N ARG A 167 18.52 -2.57 -4.19
CA ARG A 167 18.12 -1.35 -3.47
C ARG A 167 16.64 -1.38 -3.04
N TYR A 168 15.86 -2.32 -3.56
CA TYR A 168 14.46 -2.43 -3.20
C TYR A 168 14.32 -2.71 -1.70
N SER A 169 13.37 -2.05 -1.03
CA SER A 169 13.21 -2.09 0.42
C SER A 169 12.02 -2.97 0.79
N TRP A 170 12.25 -4.25 1.05
CA TRP A 170 11.20 -5.27 1.25
C TRP A 170 10.84 -5.54 2.72
N TYR A 171 11.39 -4.77 3.67
CA TYR A 171 11.34 -5.08 5.11
C TYR A 171 9.94 -4.98 5.77
N THR A 172 8.89 -4.72 5.00
CA THR A 172 7.50 -4.73 5.45
C THR A 172 6.73 -5.98 5.03
N VAL A 173 7.35 -6.93 4.31
CA VAL A 173 6.72 -8.21 3.97
C VAL A 173 6.75 -9.10 5.21
N GLY A 174 5.85 -8.80 6.16
CA GLY A 174 5.54 -9.63 7.30
C GLY A 174 4.31 -10.48 6.97
N GLY A 175 4.50 -11.74 6.62
CA GLY A 175 3.40 -12.63 6.27
C GLY A 175 3.83 -13.63 5.20
N HIS A 176 3.45 -14.90 5.38
CA HIS A 176 3.67 -16.05 4.50
C HIS A 176 5.14 -16.44 4.17
N PRO A 177 5.65 -17.53 4.78
CA PRO A 177 7.02 -18.04 4.54
C PRO A 177 7.39 -18.28 3.07
N THR A 178 6.44 -18.76 2.25
CA THR A 178 6.64 -19.07 0.82
C THR A 178 6.88 -17.81 -0.02
N GLU A 179 6.18 -16.74 0.33
CA GLU A 179 6.27 -15.43 -0.32
C GLU A 179 7.59 -14.73 -0.02
N MET A 180 8.02 -14.80 1.25
CA MET A 180 9.36 -14.39 1.64
C MET A 180 10.45 -15.22 0.96
N GLN A 181 10.20 -16.49 0.64
CA GLN A 181 11.16 -17.32 -0.10
C GLN A 181 11.32 -16.82 -1.54
N ALA A 182 10.23 -16.55 -2.25
CA ALA A 182 10.29 -16.01 -3.61
C ALA A 182 11.05 -14.67 -3.68
N LEU A 183 10.84 -13.78 -2.71
CA LEU A 183 11.62 -12.54 -2.60
C LEU A 183 13.10 -12.81 -2.39
N ARG A 184 13.45 -13.70 -1.45
CA ARG A 184 14.86 -14.07 -1.20
C ARG A 184 15.54 -14.62 -2.46
N ASP A 185 14.84 -15.45 -3.21
CA ASP A 185 15.36 -16.03 -4.45
C ASP A 185 15.70 -14.92 -5.47
N GLN A 186 14.84 -13.91 -5.60
CA GLN A 186 15.13 -12.75 -6.47
C GLN A 186 16.34 -11.94 -6.00
N TYR A 187 16.50 -11.72 -4.70
CA TYR A 187 17.68 -11.03 -4.14
C TYR A 187 18.97 -11.82 -4.37
N ILE A 188 18.92 -13.14 -4.19
CA ILE A 188 20.05 -14.03 -4.45
C ILE A 188 20.44 -13.96 -5.93
N SER A 189 19.47 -14.04 -6.85
CA SER A 189 19.71 -13.93 -8.28
C SER A 189 20.31 -12.58 -8.67
N ALA A 190 19.78 -11.47 -8.13
CA ALA A 190 20.35 -10.14 -8.35
C ALA A 190 21.79 -10.02 -7.82
N GLY A 191 22.06 -10.57 -6.63
CA GLY A 191 23.40 -10.62 -6.05
C GLY A 191 24.39 -11.41 -6.91
N ARG A 192 23.98 -12.57 -7.43
CA ARG A 192 24.79 -13.36 -8.36
C ARG A 192 25.07 -12.62 -9.65
N GLY A 193 24.05 -11.98 -10.23
CA GLY A 193 24.20 -11.14 -11.42
C GLY A 193 25.21 -10.01 -11.21
N LEU A 194 25.14 -9.31 -10.06
CA LEU A 194 26.08 -8.25 -9.70
C LEU A 194 27.53 -8.74 -9.52
N ILE A 195 27.72 -9.95 -8.98
CA ILE A 195 29.05 -10.56 -8.89
C ILE A 195 29.62 -10.83 -10.29
N GLU A 196 28.80 -11.34 -11.21
CA GLU A 196 29.25 -11.64 -12.58
C GLU A 196 29.57 -10.38 -13.41
N THR A 197 28.80 -9.30 -13.24
CA THR A 197 29.11 -8.01 -13.90
C THR A 197 30.45 -7.46 -13.43
N ARG A 198 30.77 -7.60 -12.13
CA ARG A 198 32.00 -7.12 -11.49
C ARG A 198 33.16 -8.11 -11.53
N ARG A 199 32.99 -9.28 -12.15
CA ARG A 199 34.02 -10.31 -12.21
C ARG A 199 35.33 -9.77 -12.80
N GLY A 200 36.42 -9.90 -12.04
CA GLY A 200 37.74 -9.35 -12.39
C GLY A 200 38.02 -7.95 -11.81
N ASN A 201 37.03 -7.30 -11.19
CA ASN A 201 37.18 -6.03 -10.48
C ASN A 201 36.99 -6.25 -8.96
N LEU A 202 38.09 -6.58 -8.27
CA LEU A 202 38.08 -6.89 -6.84
C LEU A 202 37.57 -5.72 -5.97
N GLU A 203 37.86 -4.48 -6.38
CA GLU A 203 37.41 -3.30 -5.64
C GLU A 203 35.90 -3.12 -5.74
N ALA A 204 35.33 -3.28 -6.93
CA ALA A 204 33.88 -3.26 -7.10
C ALA A 204 33.18 -4.42 -6.37
N LEU A 205 33.79 -5.60 -6.30
CA LEU A 205 33.22 -6.73 -5.55
C LEU A 205 33.14 -6.46 -4.03
N ARG A 206 34.15 -5.80 -3.45
CA ARG A 206 34.13 -5.40 -2.02
C ARG A 206 32.97 -4.46 -1.70
N GLN A 207 32.56 -3.63 -2.66
CA GLN A 207 31.47 -2.66 -2.50
C GLN A 207 30.07 -3.30 -2.52
N ILE A 208 29.91 -4.60 -2.80
CA ILE A 208 28.59 -5.28 -2.81
C ILE A 208 27.96 -5.33 -1.41
N PHE A 209 28.78 -5.48 -0.36
CA PHE A 209 28.31 -5.67 1.02
C PHE A 209 28.42 -4.42 1.92
N LEU A 210 28.98 -3.31 1.43
CA LEU A 210 29.40 -2.18 2.27
C LEU A 210 28.44 -0.98 2.30
N ARG A 211 27.22 -1.10 1.76
CA ARG A 211 26.17 -0.10 2.02
C ARG A 211 25.40 -0.38 3.31
N SER A 212 26.11 -0.73 4.39
CA SER A 212 25.60 -0.59 5.76
C SER A 212 25.70 0.89 6.17
N GLY A 213 24.91 1.73 5.50
CA GLY A 213 24.80 3.15 5.81
C GLY A 213 23.79 3.37 6.94
N TYR A 214 23.99 2.77 8.12
CA TYR A 214 23.29 3.14 9.36
C TYR A 214 24.02 2.62 10.62
N ILE A 215 25.32 2.88 10.75
CA ILE A 215 25.96 3.03 12.07
C ILE A 215 26.95 4.20 12.00
N SER A 216 26.43 5.43 11.89
CA SER A 216 27.18 6.62 12.27
C SER A 216 26.99 6.85 13.77
N GLY A 217 28.00 6.53 14.57
CA GLY A 217 27.98 6.92 15.98
C GLY A 217 28.84 6.09 16.92
N ALA A 218 30.15 6.03 16.68
CA ALA A 218 31.17 6.02 17.74
C ALA A 218 32.56 5.99 17.09
N GLY A 219 33.22 7.14 17.07
CA GLY A 219 34.66 7.18 16.84
C GLY A 219 35.40 6.58 18.03
N SER A 220 36.46 5.84 17.76
CA SER A 220 37.79 6.04 18.33
C SER A 220 38.68 4.90 17.86
N GLY A 221 39.91 5.27 17.50
CA GLY A 221 40.75 4.51 16.60
C GLY A 221 41.35 3.24 17.18
N PHE A 222 41.84 2.42 16.26
CA PHE A 222 43.07 1.67 16.51
C PHE A 222 44.02 1.91 15.34
N ALA A 223 45.20 2.36 15.74
CA ALA A 223 46.28 2.84 14.92
C ALA A 223 46.92 1.74 14.06
N GLU A 224 47.47 2.18 12.94
CA GLU A 224 48.58 1.53 12.24
C GLU A 224 49.75 1.29 13.20
N GLY A 225 50.48 0.18 13.00
CA GLY A 225 51.78 -0.01 13.62
C GLY A 225 52.35 -1.43 13.49
N ASN A 226 53.20 -1.60 12.46
CA ASN A 226 54.25 -2.62 12.24
C ASN A 226 53.94 -4.11 12.40
#